data_AF-A0A9P7S8C4-F1
#
_entry.id   AF-A0A9P7S8C4-F1
#
_cell.length_a   1.000
_cell.length_b   1.000
_cell.length_c   1.000
_cell.angle_alpha   90.00
_cell.angle_beta   90.00
_cell.angle_gamma   90.00
#
_symmetry.space_group_name_H-M   'P 1'
#
loop_
_entity.id
_entity.type
_entity.pdbx_description
1 polymer ?
#
loop_
_entity_poly.entity_id
_entity_poly.type
_entity_poly.pdbx_seq_one_letter_code
_entity_poly.pdbx_strand_id
1 'polypeptide(L)'
;MASLRCHKVEILQPANSTSFERSHIVPVAEFFRRYVFCEEKGFSSSDFGYKKSTWPYGTGELFTFYYHPLEPAAETKPLASVLVLPRGQVCWNDFQRLFRNESDKWFKCRKNLPLLEHLDEFWHSEARPPYLALTDEFNVEIIHEYSHVFYPTFSLLSISGWSAPLSDKLTLRCAIGATLDKATPGKYRYYSGIPFHPVQGALNHIDPSLPASPIATNQCPTCFLDFDLFTMQRHPPDFDSFFDWKESIEDEVLSQPLRVGDELTICLDGFIKRSPLLPFFLPLEKPSTSTLEAIMKRPRSRHVDVDHILTQTRNSGTLHLFVTKVVRYGLNKFSQVVFGRLRWTSVDGKETSETENTVCLKMFDEALFPVPGYEAFEDDRDIFSNTIHPNERLLDLNFGDDMMRREYAVYNRLEYLQGTLLPHAYGFHEVTLPTGRMVNGFLMEIAIGHSLGSLPLETWPESAQTQLVRRLRHGLSALRYGGVDQGDWHLDQIILRPLWPAEAPEDVFDLDIVFIDFAFTYLRQGIARGLRVAETFSLGDHLKLSLLLSEAIPRSVVNDNWPDYDDFER
;
A
#
# COMPACT_ATOMS: atom_id res chain seq x y z
N MET A 1 6.27 -8.58 14.38
CA MET A 1 6.88 -7.63 13.41
C MET A 1 6.95 -6.19 13.96
N ALA A 2 7.19 -6.02 15.27
CA ALA A 2 7.19 -4.69 15.92
C ALA A 2 8.53 -3.92 15.76
N SER A 3 9.63 -4.61 15.41
CA SER A 3 10.99 -4.03 15.40
C SER A 3 11.33 -3.21 14.14
N LEU A 4 10.83 -3.59 12.95
CA LEU A 4 11.11 -2.84 11.71
C LEU A 4 10.44 -1.46 11.65
N ARG A 5 9.52 -1.14 12.58
CA ARG A 5 8.78 0.13 12.63
C ARG A 5 9.66 1.33 13.03
N CYS A 6 10.88 1.11 13.54
CA CYS A 6 11.71 2.17 14.14
C CYS A 6 12.96 2.55 13.32
N HIS A 7 13.16 1.98 12.12
CA HIS A 7 14.39 2.22 11.35
C HIS A 7 14.09 2.83 9.98
N LYS A 8 14.67 4.01 9.71
CA LYS A 8 14.75 4.58 8.36
C LYS A 8 15.63 3.64 7.51
N VAL A 9 14.99 2.83 6.67
CA VAL A 9 15.70 1.94 5.73
C VAL A 9 15.95 2.72 4.45
N GLU A 10 17.18 3.21 4.27
CA GLU A 10 17.61 3.78 2.99
C GLU A 10 18.10 2.65 2.09
N ILE A 11 17.31 2.32 1.07
CA ILE A 11 17.73 1.38 0.02
C ILE A 11 18.50 2.19 -1.03
N LEU A 12 19.83 2.12 -0.99
CA LEU A 12 20.68 2.81 -1.97
C LEU A 12 20.36 2.34 -3.40
N GLN A 13 20.04 3.28 -4.28
CA GLN A 13 19.89 2.98 -5.71
C GLN A 13 21.27 2.68 -6.30
N PRO A 14 21.40 1.59 -7.08
CA PRO A 14 22.65 1.31 -7.77
C PRO A 14 22.86 2.36 -8.87
N ALA A 15 24.08 2.88 -8.99
CA ALA A 15 24.45 3.66 -10.17
C ALA A 15 24.45 2.75 -11.41
N ASN A 16 24.12 3.29 -12.58
CA ASN A 16 23.97 2.55 -13.85
C ASN A 16 25.22 1.75 -14.31
N SER A 17 26.33 1.78 -13.56
CA SER A 17 27.61 1.11 -13.88
C SER A 17 28.14 0.21 -12.75
N THR A 18 27.32 -0.14 -11.76
CA THR A 18 27.76 -1.03 -10.66
C THR A 18 27.62 -2.50 -11.05
N SER A 19 28.54 -3.35 -10.59
CA SER A 19 28.44 -4.81 -10.77
C SER A 19 27.15 -5.36 -10.14
N PHE A 20 26.64 -6.49 -10.66
CA PHE A 20 25.46 -7.20 -10.14
C PHE A 20 25.53 -7.40 -8.61
N GLU A 21 26.71 -7.79 -8.13
CA GLU A 21 26.98 -7.99 -6.70
C GLU A 21 26.68 -6.73 -5.88
N ARG A 22 27.17 -5.57 -6.31
CA ARG A 22 26.94 -4.30 -5.61
C ARG A 22 25.50 -3.81 -5.77
N SER A 23 24.87 -4.09 -6.91
CA SER A 23 23.51 -3.65 -7.18
C SER A 23 22.45 -4.52 -6.55
N HIS A 24 22.67 -5.81 -6.30
CA HIS A 24 21.62 -6.72 -5.81
C HIS A 24 22.01 -7.50 -4.57
N ILE A 25 23.22 -8.04 -4.51
CA ILE A 25 23.63 -8.97 -3.46
C ILE A 25 24.00 -8.23 -2.17
N VAL A 26 24.91 -7.25 -2.25
CA VAL A 26 25.37 -6.47 -1.08
C VAL A 26 24.21 -5.79 -0.34
N PRO A 27 23.29 -5.06 -1.00
CA PRO A 27 22.20 -4.39 -0.30
C PRO A 27 21.27 -5.35 0.44
N VAL A 28 20.97 -6.51 -0.17
CA VAL A 28 20.16 -7.54 0.47
C VAL A 28 20.91 -8.15 1.65
N ALA A 29 22.21 -8.41 1.49
CA ALA A 29 23.02 -8.98 2.56
C ALA A 29 23.11 -8.02 3.78
N GLU A 30 23.36 -6.74 3.53
CA GLU A 30 23.38 -5.71 4.56
C GLU A 30 22.04 -5.55 5.26
N PHE A 31 20.93 -5.61 4.51
CA PHE A 31 19.59 -5.57 5.09
C PHE A 31 19.38 -6.72 6.08
N PHE A 32 19.70 -7.95 5.69
CA PHE A 32 19.56 -9.12 6.58
C PHE A 32 20.44 -9.01 7.82
N ARG A 33 21.71 -8.60 7.68
CA ARG A 33 22.60 -8.38 8.84
C ARG A 33 22.04 -7.35 9.81
N ARG A 34 21.56 -6.22 9.27
CA ARG A 34 21.21 -5.05 10.06
C ARG A 34 19.81 -5.12 10.67
N TYR A 35 18.89 -5.85 10.04
CA TYR A 35 17.47 -5.79 10.40
C TYR A 35 16.82 -7.14 10.66
N VAL A 36 17.37 -8.24 10.13
CA VAL A 36 16.80 -9.58 10.34
C VAL A 36 17.50 -10.29 11.49
N PHE A 37 18.84 -10.28 11.50
CA PHE A 37 19.63 -11.02 12.48
C PHE A 37 20.19 -10.17 13.65
N CYS A 38 20.06 -8.84 13.60
CA CYS A 38 20.67 -7.95 14.60
C CYS A 38 20.12 -8.10 16.03
N GLU A 39 18.91 -8.66 16.19
CA GLU A 39 18.25 -8.84 17.48
C GLU A 39 18.50 -10.22 18.11
N GLU A 40 19.11 -11.14 17.38
CA GLU A 40 19.41 -12.46 17.92
C GLU A 40 20.56 -12.36 18.94
N LYS A 41 20.27 -12.67 20.21
CA LYS A 41 21.28 -12.64 21.27
C LYS A 41 22.47 -13.53 20.88
N GLY A 42 23.63 -12.90 20.73
CA GLY A 42 24.88 -13.57 20.38
C GLY A 42 25.25 -13.47 18.90
N PHE A 43 24.35 -13.02 18.02
CA PHE A 43 24.64 -12.85 16.60
C PHE A 43 25.72 -11.79 16.37
N SER A 44 26.81 -12.19 15.72
CA SER A 44 27.82 -11.31 15.18
C SER A 44 27.53 -11.04 13.71
N SER A 45 27.84 -9.83 13.23
CA SER A 45 27.72 -9.48 11.80
C SER A 45 28.50 -10.41 10.85
N SER A 46 29.47 -11.16 11.38
CA SER A 46 30.22 -12.21 10.68
C SER A 46 29.43 -13.49 10.41
N ASP A 47 28.34 -13.70 11.14
CA ASP A 47 27.62 -14.98 11.15
C ASP A 47 26.67 -15.12 9.96
N PHE A 48 26.44 -14.03 9.22
CA PHE A 48 25.73 -14.05 7.95
C PHE A 48 26.56 -13.40 6.84
N GLY A 49 26.66 -14.09 5.72
CA GLY A 49 27.39 -13.60 4.57
C GLY A 49 27.02 -14.31 3.28
N TYR A 50 27.75 -13.98 2.22
CA TYR A 50 27.62 -14.65 0.95
C TYR A 50 29.01 -14.91 0.36
N LYS A 51 29.10 -15.93 -0.49
CA LYS A 51 30.29 -16.24 -1.28
C LYS A 51 29.93 -16.11 -2.75
N LYS A 52 30.76 -15.38 -3.49
CA LYS A 52 30.73 -15.35 -4.95
C LYS A 52 31.61 -16.47 -5.51
N SER A 53 31.11 -17.20 -6.50
CA SER A 53 31.88 -18.14 -7.30
C SER A 53 31.46 -18.07 -8.76
N THR A 54 32.35 -18.48 -9.67
CA THR A 54 31.97 -18.72 -11.06
C THR A 54 31.04 -19.93 -11.11
N TRP A 55 29.99 -19.87 -11.91
CA TRP A 55 29.18 -21.05 -12.19
C TRP A 55 30.07 -22.10 -12.87
N PRO A 56 30.29 -23.28 -12.27
CA PRO A 56 31.30 -24.23 -12.75
C PRO A 56 31.02 -24.76 -14.16
N TYR A 57 29.80 -24.54 -14.66
CA TYR A 57 29.31 -25.09 -15.90
C TYR A 57 28.97 -24.06 -16.98
N GLY A 58 29.44 -22.82 -16.86
CA GLY A 58 29.20 -21.80 -17.88
C GLY A 58 29.67 -20.40 -17.52
N THR A 59 29.13 -19.40 -18.22
CA THR A 59 29.49 -17.99 -18.06
C THR A 59 28.69 -17.27 -16.96
N GLY A 60 28.14 -18.02 -16.00
CA GLY A 60 27.30 -17.48 -14.94
C GLY A 60 28.08 -17.10 -13.67
N GLU A 61 27.46 -16.29 -12.83
CA GLU A 61 27.94 -15.99 -11.48
C GLU A 61 26.99 -16.64 -10.46
N LEU A 62 27.55 -17.32 -9.46
CA LEU A 62 26.79 -17.93 -8.38
C LEU A 62 27.10 -17.20 -7.07
N PHE A 63 26.07 -16.74 -6.39
CA PHE A 63 26.16 -16.12 -5.07
C PHE A 63 25.45 -17.00 -4.07
N THR A 64 26.17 -17.62 -3.13
CA THR A 64 25.57 -18.48 -2.10
C THR A 64 25.60 -17.76 -0.77
N PHE A 65 24.43 -17.59 -0.16
CA PHE A 65 24.28 -17.03 1.18
C PHE A 65 24.40 -18.12 2.22
N TYR A 66 25.04 -17.78 3.34
CA TYR A 66 25.30 -18.70 4.44
C TYR A 66 24.89 -18.07 5.77
N TYR A 67 24.54 -18.94 6.70
CA TYR A 67 24.36 -18.61 8.10
C TYR A 67 25.22 -19.55 8.94
N HIS A 68 26.04 -18.97 9.81
CA HIS A 68 26.88 -19.67 10.77
C HIS A 68 26.11 -19.72 12.10
N PRO A 69 25.61 -20.90 12.51
CA PRO A 69 25.01 -21.04 13.83
C PRO A 69 26.06 -20.74 14.90
N LEU A 70 25.63 -20.22 16.05
CA LEU A 70 26.50 -19.90 17.20
C LEU A 70 27.26 -21.11 17.78
N GLU A 71 26.95 -22.33 17.34
CA GLU A 71 27.63 -23.55 17.76
C GLU A 71 28.93 -23.75 16.96
N PRO A 72 30.13 -23.72 17.60
CA PRO A 72 31.43 -23.77 16.93
C PRO A 72 31.72 -25.03 16.10
N ALA A 73 30.85 -26.03 16.18
CA ALA A 73 30.96 -27.31 15.48
C ALA A 73 29.89 -27.50 14.38
N ALA A 74 28.96 -26.56 14.20
CA ALA A 74 27.93 -26.69 13.18
C ALA A 74 28.50 -26.38 11.79
N GLU A 75 28.35 -27.33 10.86
CA GLU A 75 28.69 -27.11 9.46
C GLU A 75 27.95 -25.91 8.89
N THR A 76 28.66 -25.08 8.13
CA THR A 76 28.10 -23.90 7.49
C THR A 76 27.12 -24.34 6.41
N LYS A 77 25.82 -24.18 6.66
CA LYS A 77 24.78 -24.57 5.72
C LYS A 77 24.42 -23.40 4.80
N PRO A 78 24.34 -23.65 3.48
CA PRO A 78 23.86 -22.64 2.54
C PRO A 78 22.36 -22.40 2.77
N LEU A 79 21.96 -21.14 2.83
CA LEU A 79 20.56 -20.73 2.97
C LEU A 79 19.88 -20.63 1.60
N ALA A 80 20.46 -19.85 0.70
CA ALA A 80 19.95 -19.68 -0.64
C ALA A 80 21.11 -19.39 -1.59
N SER A 81 20.94 -19.74 -2.86
CA SER A 81 21.85 -19.30 -3.92
C SER A 81 21.14 -18.43 -4.93
N VAL A 82 21.89 -17.53 -5.56
CA VAL A 82 21.45 -16.72 -6.70
C VAL A 82 22.38 -17.05 -7.87
N LEU A 83 21.83 -17.66 -8.91
CA LEU A 83 22.53 -17.95 -10.15
C LEU A 83 22.17 -16.91 -11.20
N VAL A 84 23.17 -16.10 -11.57
CA VAL A 84 23.04 -15.03 -12.55
C VAL A 84 23.60 -15.52 -13.88
N LEU A 85 22.76 -15.51 -14.91
CA LEU A 85 23.13 -15.90 -16.27
C LEU A 85 23.08 -14.70 -17.21
N PRO A 86 23.96 -14.64 -18.23
CA PRO A 86 23.86 -13.62 -19.27
C PRO A 86 22.53 -13.64 -20.00
N ARG A 87 22.06 -12.45 -20.38
CA ARG A 87 20.82 -12.27 -21.12
C ARG A 87 20.78 -13.14 -22.38
N GLY A 88 19.65 -13.80 -22.59
CA GLY A 88 19.39 -14.65 -23.76
C GLY A 88 19.94 -16.08 -23.67
N GLN A 89 20.59 -16.45 -22.56
CA GLN A 89 20.97 -17.85 -22.30
C GLN A 89 19.81 -18.71 -21.80
N VAL A 90 18.82 -18.09 -21.14
CA VAL A 90 17.63 -18.79 -20.61
C VAL A 90 16.44 -18.55 -21.53
N CYS A 91 15.78 -19.64 -21.91
CA CYS A 91 14.46 -19.59 -22.53
C CYS A 91 13.39 -19.53 -21.43
N TRP A 92 13.09 -18.33 -20.92
CA TRP A 92 12.18 -18.11 -19.79
C TRP A 92 10.75 -18.63 -19.99
N ASN A 93 10.30 -18.74 -21.24
CA ASN A 93 8.99 -19.29 -21.55
C ASN A 93 8.82 -20.76 -21.08
N ASP A 94 9.92 -21.51 -20.95
CA ASP A 94 9.84 -22.87 -20.39
C ASP A 94 9.66 -22.88 -18.85
N PHE A 95 10.00 -21.77 -18.17
CA PHE A 95 9.86 -21.61 -16.72
C PHE A 95 8.54 -20.91 -16.31
N GLN A 96 7.95 -20.12 -17.21
CA GLN A 96 6.69 -19.42 -16.95
C GLN A 96 5.51 -20.39 -16.78
N ARG A 97 5.15 -20.66 -15.53
CA ARG A 97 3.95 -21.42 -15.17
C ARG A 97 2.71 -20.55 -15.38
N LEU A 98 2.19 -20.48 -16.60
CA LEU A 98 0.83 -19.97 -16.79
C LEU A 98 -0.14 -20.93 -16.08
N PHE A 99 -0.98 -20.37 -15.21
CA PHE A 99 -1.90 -21.04 -14.27
C PHE A 99 -3.00 -21.90 -14.92
N ARG A 100 -2.91 -22.29 -16.20
CA ARG A 100 -4.10 -22.68 -16.98
C ARG A 100 -4.11 -24.03 -17.68
N ASN A 101 -3.16 -24.96 -17.45
CA ASN A 101 -3.35 -26.40 -17.70
C ASN A 101 -2.09 -27.18 -17.30
N GLU A 102 -2.22 -28.21 -16.46
CA GLU A 102 -1.09 -28.99 -15.91
C GLU A 102 -0.53 -30.05 -16.88
N SER A 103 -1.26 -30.41 -17.93
CA SER A 103 -0.95 -31.61 -18.73
C SER A 103 0.12 -31.46 -19.83
N ASP A 104 0.58 -30.25 -20.17
CA ASP A 104 1.45 -30.00 -21.34
C ASP A 104 2.75 -29.23 -21.05
N LYS A 105 3.34 -29.39 -19.86
CA LYS A 105 4.51 -28.60 -19.43
C LYS A 105 5.83 -29.36 -19.59
N TRP A 106 6.33 -29.40 -20.82
CA TRP A 106 7.67 -29.90 -21.15
C TRP A 106 8.60 -28.72 -21.45
N PHE A 107 9.88 -28.81 -21.09
CA PHE A 107 10.89 -27.87 -21.56
C PHE A 107 11.03 -28.00 -23.09
N LYS A 108 10.64 -26.97 -23.85
CA LYS A 108 10.60 -27.03 -25.32
C LYS A 108 11.87 -26.46 -25.94
N CYS A 109 12.50 -25.50 -25.28
CA CYS A 109 13.68 -24.83 -25.81
C CYS A 109 14.95 -25.63 -25.48
N ARG A 110 15.58 -26.20 -26.52
CA ARG A 110 16.86 -26.94 -26.39
C ARG A 110 18.00 -26.11 -25.80
N LYS A 111 17.92 -24.77 -25.81
CA LYS A 111 18.92 -23.91 -25.15
C LYS A 111 18.96 -24.09 -23.63
N ASN A 112 17.85 -24.50 -23.02
CA ASN A 112 17.80 -24.77 -21.59
C ASN A 112 18.40 -26.13 -21.22
N LEU A 113 18.63 -27.04 -22.17
CA LEU A 113 19.09 -28.41 -21.85
C LEU A 113 20.41 -28.42 -21.06
N PRO A 114 21.48 -27.71 -21.47
CA PRO A 114 22.72 -27.67 -20.68
C PRO A 114 22.49 -27.06 -19.29
N LEU A 115 21.63 -26.04 -19.18
CA LEU A 115 21.30 -25.45 -17.89
C LEU A 115 20.61 -26.46 -16.97
N LEU A 116 19.65 -27.22 -17.48
CA LEU A 116 18.91 -28.22 -16.71
C LEU A 116 19.82 -29.37 -16.24
N GLU A 117 20.73 -29.85 -17.10
CA GLU A 117 21.74 -30.85 -16.72
C GLU A 117 22.63 -30.33 -15.58
N HIS A 118 23.10 -29.09 -15.66
CA HIS A 118 23.92 -28.50 -14.60
C HIS A 118 23.13 -28.17 -13.32
N LEU A 119 21.85 -27.82 -13.44
CA LEU A 119 20.96 -27.66 -12.29
C LEU A 119 20.74 -29.01 -11.58
N ASP A 120 20.65 -30.11 -12.34
CA ASP A 120 20.56 -31.47 -11.78
C ASP A 120 21.77 -31.79 -10.91
N GLU A 121 22.97 -31.60 -11.46
CA GLU A 121 24.22 -31.82 -10.73
C GLU A 121 24.33 -30.93 -9.49
N PHE A 122 23.99 -29.64 -9.63
CA PHE A 122 24.01 -28.70 -8.51
C PHE A 122 23.03 -29.09 -7.40
N TRP A 123 21.82 -29.51 -7.75
CA TRP A 123 20.78 -29.86 -6.79
C TRP A 123 21.03 -31.18 -6.05
N HIS A 124 21.85 -32.07 -6.64
CA HIS A 124 22.29 -33.32 -6.02
C HIS A 124 23.63 -33.19 -5.28
N SER A 125 24.25 -32.01 -5.28
CA SER A 125 25.47 -31.78 -4.51
C SER A 125 25.20 -31.72 -3.00
N GLU A 126 26.18 -32.11 -2.18
CA GLU A 126 26.09 -32.05 -0.70
C GLU A 126 25.89 -30.61 -0.18
N ALA A 127 26.36 -29.62 -0.94
CA ALA A 127 26.29 -28.20 -0.60
C ALA A 127 25.04 -27.51 -1.19
N ARG A 128 23.95 -28.23 -1.45
CA ARG A 128 22.74 -27.64 -2.03
C ARG A 128 22.04 -26.68 -1.06
N PRO A 129 21.66 -25.48 -1.49
CA PRO A 129 20.74 -24.66 -0.72
C PRO A 129 19.31 -25.21 -0.82
N PRO A 130 18.43 -24.93 0.17
CA PRO A 130 17.00 -25.21 0.06
C PRO A 130 16.30 -24.36 -1.03
N TYR A 131 16.89 -23.24 -1.45
CA TYR A 131 16.33 -22.39 -2.49
C TYR A 131 17.40 -21.89 -3.47
N LEU A 132 17.03 -21.76 -4.75
CA LEU A 132 17.85 -21.16 -5.80
C LEU A 132 17.05 -20.10 -6.56
N ALA A 133 17.55 -18.87 -6.60
CA ALA A 133 17.06 -17.82 -7.47
C ALA A 133 17.86 -17.81 -8.78
N LEU A 134 17.27 -18.26 -9.88
CA LEU A 134 17.84 -18.19 -11.21
C LEU A 134 17.40 -16.87 -11.87
N THR A 135 18.33 -16.08 -12.41
CA THR A 135 17.99 -14.77 -12.99
C THR A 135 18.92 -14.35 -14.13
N ASP A 136 18.41 -13.50 -15.02
CA ASP A 136 19.18 -12.75 -16.02
C ASP A 136 19.02 -11.23 -15.86
N GLU A 137 18.64 -10.77 -14.66
CA GLU A 137 18.28 -9.39 -14.30
C GLU A 137 16.95 -8.87 -14.88
N PHE A 138 16.32 -9.60 -15.80
CA PHE A 138 15.00 -9.26 -16.36
C PHE A 138 13.90 -10.23 -15.94
N ASN A 139 14.26 -11.46 -15.61
CA ASN A 139 13.35 -12.48 -15.10
C ASN A 139 13.98 -13.17 -13.89
N VAL A 140 13.13 -13.76 -13.06
CA VAL A 140 13.56 -14.58 -11.94
C VAL A 140 12.71 -15.85 -11.84
N GLU A 141 13.38 -16.97 -11.60
CA GLU A 141 12.77 -18.23 -11.19
C GLU A 141 13.29 -18.60 -9.80
N ILE A 142 12.39 -18.75 -8.84
CA ILE A 142 12.71 -19.23 -7.50
C ILE A 142 12.40 -20.71 -7.43
N ILE A 143 13.44 -21.53 -7.46
CA ILE A 143 13.37 -22.98 -7.36
C ILE A 143 13.48 -23.36 -5.89
N HIS A 144 12.53 -24.13 -5.38
CA HIS A 144 12.51 -24.62 -3.99
C HIS A 144 12.41 -26.14 -3.89
N GLU A 145 12.09 -26.81 -5.00
CA GLU A 145 12.10 -28.26 -5.09
C GLU A 145 12.50 -28.67 -6.50
N TYR A 146 13.24 -29.75 -6.58
CA TYR A 146 13.78 -30.28 -7.81
C TYR A 146 13.86 -31.81 -7.64
N SER A 147 13.27 -32.54 -8.56
CA SER A 147 13.28 -33.99 -8.55
C SER A 147 13.58 -34.55 -9.93
N HIS A 148 14.46 -35.55 -9.96
CA HIS A 148 14.83 -36.28 -11.15
C HIS A 148 14.43 -37.74 -10.95
N VAL A 149 13.41 -38.18 -11.69
CA VAL A 149 12.86 -39.54 -11.60
C VAL A 149 13.27 -40.31 -12.85
N PHE A 150 14.00 -41.40 -12.67
CA PHE A 150 14.41 -42.28 -13.76
C PHE A 150 13.35 -43.36 -13.99
N TYR A 151 12.76 -43.38 -15.19
CA TYR A 151 11.94 -44.49 -15.67
C TYR A 151 12.76 -45.34 -16.66
N PRO A 152 12.37 -46.60 -16.92
CA PRO A 152 13.11 -47.47 -17.84
C PRO A 152 13.24 -46.91 -19.26
N THR A 153 12.32 -46.04 -19.68
CA THR A 153 12.20 -45.53 -21.05
C THR A 153 12.46 -44.03 -21.19
N PHE A 154 12.51 -43.28 -20.09
CA PHE A 154 12.77 -41.84 -20.08
C PHE A 154 13.17 -41.39 -18.67
N SER A 155 13.81 -40.23 -18.54
CA SER A 155 13.93 -39.55 -17.26
C SER A 155 12.96 -38.36 -17.22
N LEU A 156 12.36 -38.13 -16.05
CA LEU A 156 11.49 -37.01 -15.79
C LEU A 156 12.20 -36.05 -14.85
N LEU A 157 12.39 -34.83 -15.33
CA LEU A 157 12.87 -33.73 -14.51
C LEU A 157 11.70 -32.83 -14.11
N SER A 158 11.49 -32.68 -12.81
CA SER A 158 10.45 -31.82 -12.25
C SER A 158 11.09 -30.71 -11.41
N ILE A 159 10.82 -29.48 -11.80
CA ILE A 159 11.25 -28.27 -11.09
C ILE A 159 10.01 -27.61 -10.50
N SER A 160 9.98 -27.48 -9.18
CA SER A 160 8.96 -26.77 -8.42
C SER A 160 9.50 -25.41 -8.01
N GLY A 161 8.82 -24.38 -8.51
CA GLY A 161 9.24 -23.01 -8.32
C GLY A 161 8.19 -21.98 -8.69
N TRP A 162 8.57 -20.73 -8.48
CA TRP A 162 7.81 -19.54 -8.84
C TRP A 162 8.59 -18.71 -9.85
N SER A 163 7.94 -18.42 -10.97
CA SER A 163 8.49 -17.63 -12.07
C SER A 163 7.82 -16.29 -12.15
N ALA A 164 8.60 -15.23 -12.34
CA ALA A 164 8.06 -13.93 -12.69
C ALA A 164 9.05 -13.11 -13.53
N PRO A 165 8.54 -12.33 -14.51
CA PRO A 165 9.31 -11.23 -15.04
C PRO A 165 9.58 -10.23 -13.91
N LEU A 166 10.81 -9.73 -13.83
CA LEU A 166 11.15 -8.67 -12.90
C LEU A 166 10.49 -7.37 -13.35
N SER A 167 10.05 -6.58 -12.37
CA SER A 167 9.28 -5.38 -12.58
C SER A 167 9.56 -4.35 -11.48
N ASP A 168 8.84 -3.23 -11.57
CA ASP A 168 8.75 -2.22 -10.54
C ASP A 168 8.19 -2.76 -9.21
N LYS A 169 7.21 -3.67 -9.28
CA LYS A 169 6.58 -4.30 -8.10
C LYS A 169 7.38 -5.47 -7.56
N LEU A 170 8.12 -6.15 -8.42
CA LEU A 170 9.00 -7.26 -8.07
C LEU A 170 10.42 -6.95 -8.53
N THR A 171 11.17 -6.26 -7.68
CA THR A 171 12.60 -6.09 -7.92
C THR A 171 13.34 -7.38 -7.62
N LEU A 172 14.49 -7.59 -8.26
CA LEU A 172 15.34 -8.75 -7.97
C LEU A 172 15.79 -8.78 -6.50
N ARG A 173 16.02 -7.61 -5.89
CA ARG A 173 16.34 -7.52 -4.45
C ARG A 173 15.19 -8.05 -3.59
N CYS A 174 13.94 -7.73 -3.94
CA CYS A 174 12.75 -8.24 -3.26
C CYS A 174 12.62 -9.76 -3.42
N ALA A 175 12.83 -10.27 -4.63
CA ALA A 175 12.80 -11.71 -4.89
C ALA A 175 13.87 -12.45 -4.06
N ILE A 176 15.13 -12.00 -4.10
CA ILE A 176 16.23 -12.59 -3.32
C ILE A 176 15.94 -12.48 -1.81
N GLY A 177 15.47 -11.31 -1.34
CA GLY A 177 15.12 -11.09 0.04
C GLY A 177 14.02 -12.04 0.52
N ALA A 178 12.96 -12.23 -0.27
CA ALA A 178 11.89 -13.18 0.04
C ALA A 178 12.41 -14.63 0.05
N THR A 179 13.31 -14.98 -0.87
CA THR A 179 13.96 -16.31 -0.87
C THR A 179 14.79 -16.54 0.39
N LEU A 180 15.56 -15.54 0.84
CA LEU A 180 16.35 -15.63 2.06
C LEU A 180 15.49 -15.69 3.32
N ASP A 181 14.42 -14.90 3.38
CA ASP A 181 13.44 -14.94 4.48
C ASP A 181 12.85 -16.35 4.61
N LYS A 182 12.45 -16.95 3.49
CA LYS A 182 11.96 -18.33 3.40
C LYS A 182 12.99 -19.39 3.79
N ALA A 183 14.25 -19.18 3.43
CA ALA A 183 15.35 -20.08 3.72
C ALA A 183 15.80 -20.04 5.18
N THR A 184 15.57 -18.92 5.87
CA THR A 184 16.05 -18.71 7.23
C THR A 184 15.28 -19.60 8.23
N PRO A 185 15.95 -20.50 8.96
CA PRO A 185 15.28 -21.37 9.92
C PRO A 185 14.76 -20.59 11.12
N GLY A 186 13.44 -20.63 11.34
CA GLY A 186 12.80 -20.10 12.55
C GLY A 186 12.28 -18.65 12.41
N LYS A 187 11.05 -18.46 12.91
CA LYS A 187 10.37 -17.19 13.22
C LYS A 187 9.74 -16.36 12.09
N TYR A 188 10.14 -16.46 10.82
CA TYR A 188 9.56 -15.60 9.76
C TYR A 188 9.17 -16.38 8.49
N ARG A 189 8.19 -17.29 8.56
CA ARG A 189 7.67 -17.95 7.34
C ARG A 189 6.54 -17.11 6.72
N TYR A 190 6.88 -16.28 5.75
CA TYR A 190 5.91 -15.47 5.01
C TYR A 190 5.22 -16.27 3.89
N TYR A 191 4.06 -16.92 4.09
CA TYR A 191 3.38 -17.67 3.01
C TYR A 191 2.98 -16.75 1.84
N SER A 192 3.73 -16.82 0.74
CA SER A 192 3.52 -16.07 -0.51
C SER A 192 2.68 -16.90 -1.47
N GLY A 193 1.42 -16.52 -1.68
CA GLY A 193 0.54 -17.16 -2.67
C GLY A 193 -0.79 -16.43 -2.91
N ILE A 194 -1.18 -15.56 -1.99
CA ILE A 194 -2.38 -14.72 -2.07
C ILE A 194 -1.93 -13.33 -1.59
N PRO A 195 -2.49 -12.21 -2.07
CA PRO A 195 -2.29 -10.89 -1.48
C PRO A 195 -2.91 -10.88 -0.07
N PHE A 196 -2.28 -11.57 0.86
CA PHE A 196 -2.60 -11.49 2.28
C PHE A 196 -2.08 -10.15 2.76
N HIS A 197 -2.97 -9.34 3.31
CA HIS A 197 -2.59 -8.35 4.31
C HIS A 197 -1.80 -9.12 5.40
N PRO A 198 -0.51 -8.80 5.65
CA PRO A 198 0.24 -9.48 6.70
C PRO A 198 -0.52 -9.41 8.00
N VAL A 199 -0.84 -10.58 8.53
CA VAL A 199 -1.55 -10.73 9.79
C VAL A 199 -0.67 -10.09 10.88
N GLN A 200 -1.20 -9.06 11.54
CA GLN A 200 -0.56 -8.47 12.70
C GLN A 200 -0.91 -9.33 13.92
N GLY A 201 0.10 -9.90 14.59
CA GLY A 201 -0.11 -10.66 15.83
C GLY A 201 1.00 -11.68 16.11
N ALA A 202 1.13 -12.10 17.37
CA ALA A 202 1.93 -13.24 17.77
C ALA A 202 0.98 -14.38 18.12
N LEU A 203 1.27 -15.60 17.68
CA LEU A 203 0.55 -16.80 18.13
C LEU A 203 0.67 -16.91 19.65
N ASN A 204 -0.34 -16.45 20.38
CA ASN A 204 -0.58 -17.00 21.70
C ASN A 204 -0.97 -18.46 21.46
N HIS A 205 -0.17 -19.40 21.97
CA HIS A 205 -0.60 -20.79 22.02
C HIS A 205 -1.85 -20.84 22.89
N ILE A 206 -3.02 -20.89 22.26
CA ILE A 206 -4.28 -21.08 22.95
C ILE A 206 -4.30 -22.53 23.38
N ASP A 207 -3.97 -22.77 24.65
CA ASP A 207 -4.24 -24.05 25.28
C ASP A 207 -5.77 -24.26 25.26
N PRO A 208 -6.29 -25.34 24.64
CA PRO A 208 -7.73 -25.60 24.56
C PRO A 208 -8.38 -25.81 25.94
N SER A 209 -7.61 -25.88 27.02
CA SER A 209 -8.09 -25.90 28.41
C SER A 209 -8.19 -24.52 29.07
N LEU A 210 -7.74 -23.44 28.40
CA LEU A 210 -7.87 -22.08 28.91
C LEU A 210 -9.36 -21.66 29.00
N PRO A 211 -9.69 -20.78 29.95
CA PRO A 211 -11.07 -20.34 30.19
C PRO A 211 -11.65 -19.59 28.98
N ALA A 212 -12.99 -19.55 28.91
CA ALA A 212 -13.79 -18.86 27.89
C ALA A 212 -13.65 -17.32 27.87
N SER A 213 -12.59 -16.76 28.47
CA SER A 213 -12.35 -15.33 28.57
C SER A 213 -11.47 -14.83 27.41
N PRO A 214 -11.67 -13.58 26.96
CA PRO A 214 -10.78 -12.93 25.99
C PRO A 214 -9.34 -12.85 26.52
N ILE A 215 -8.35 -13.09 25.66
CA ILE A 215 -6.92 -13.06 25.99
C ILE A 215 -6.11 -12.07 25.13
N ALA A 216 -6.74 -11.50 24.11
CA ALA A 216 -6.15 -10.66 23.08
C ALA A 216 -6.74 -9.24 23.05
N THR A 217 -7.33 -8.81 24.17
CA THR A 217 -7.93 -7.48 24.33
C THR A 217 -7.23 -6.72 25.46
N ASN A 218 -6.84 -5.46 25.20
CA ASN A 218 -6.33 -4.59 26.26
C ASN A 218 -7.43 -4.29 27.31
N GLN A 219 -7.06 -3.93 28.56
CA GLN A 219 -8.04 -3.72 29.64
C GLN A 219 -9.04 -2.59 29.36
N CYS A 220 -8.69 -1.62 28.51
CA CYS A 220 -9.55 -0.51 28.10
C CYS A 220 -9.29 -0.22 26.61
N PRO A 221 -9.87 -1.00 25.68
CA PRO A 221 -9.64 -0.79 24.26
C PRO A 221 -10.27 0.53 23.80
N THR A 222 -9.53 1.26 22.97
CA THR A 222 -9.90 2.58 22.44
C THR A 222 -9.97 2.62 20.92
N CYS A 223 -9.35 1.63 20.26
CA CYS A 223 -9.26 1.51 18.82
C CYS A 223 -9.05 0.04 18.40
N PHE A 224 -9.10 -0.26 17.11
CA PHE A 224 -8.91 -1.61 16.58
C PHE A 224 -7.49 -2.16 16.88
N LEU A 225 -6.50 -1.29 17.04
CA LEU A 225 -5.12 -1.71 17.38
C LEU A 225 -4.99 -2.26 18.81
N ASP A 226 -6.00 -2.06 19.67
CA ASP A 226 -6.03 -2.62 21.02
C ASP A 226 -6.46 -4.10 21.06
N PHE A 227 -6.72 -4.67 19.89
CA PHE A 227 -7.09 -6.07 19.71
C PHE A 227 -6.07 -6.81 18.84
N ASP A 228 -5.65 -8.00 19.27
CA ASP A 228 -4.81 -8.86 18.45
C ASP A 228 -5.65 -9.62 17.42
N LEU A 229 -5.70 -9.06 16.19
CA LEU A 229 -6.43 -9.63 15.06
C LEU A 229 -6.12 -11.09 14.80
N PHE A 230 -4.85 -11.50 14.97
CA PHE A 230 -4.49 -12.89 14.73
C PHE A 230 -5.25 -13.82 15.68
N THR A 231 -5.32 -13.44 16.96
CA THR A 231 -6.04 -14.20 17.97
C THR A 231 -7.55 -14.11 17.75
N MET A 232 -8.10 -12.91 17.51
CA MET A 232 -9.53 -12.71 17.23
C MET A 232 -10.04 -13.59 16.07
N GLN A 233 -9.28 -13.71 14.99
CA GLN A 233 -9.64 -14.55 13.84
C GLN A 233 -9.88 -16.03 14.20
N ARG A 234 -9.27 -16.51 15.28
CA ARG A 234 -9.20 -17.94 15.65
C ARG A 234 -9.84 -18.25 17.00
N HIS A 235 -10.10 -17.25 17.82
CA HIS A 235 -10.62 -17.40 19.17
C HIS A 235 -11.96 -16.67 19.31
N PRO A 236 -13.09 -17.40 19.31
CA PRO A 236 -14.42 -16.80 19.36
C PRO A 236 -14.64 -15.84 20.54
N PRO A 237 -14.17 -16.09 21.78
CA PRO A 237 -14.33 -15.13 22.87
C PRO A 237 -13.65 -13.78 22.64
N ASP A 238 -12.48 -13.75 21.98
CA ASP A 238 -11.81 -12.48 21.64
C ASP A 238 -12.52 -11.75 20.51
N PHE A 239 -13.10 -12.50 19.57
CA PHE A 239 -13.96 -11.94 18.55
C PHE A 239 -15.21 -11.32 19.20
N ASP A 240 -15.93 -12.06 20.04
CA ASP A 240 -17.12 -11.58 20.76
C ASP A 240 -16.80 -10.32 21.58
N SER A 241 -15.68 -10.30 22.31
CA SER A 241 -15.25 -9.12 23.07
C SER A 241 -14.98 -7.89 22.20
N PHE A 242 -14.54 -8.08 20.95
CA PHE A 242 -14.39 -6.97 20.01
C PHE A 242 -15.74 -6.42 19.56
N PHE A 243 -16.74 -7.29 19.33
CA PHE A 243 -18.10 -6.85 18.97
C PHE A 243 -18.78 -6.15 20.15
N ASP A 244 -18.68 -6.70 21.36
CA ASP A 244 -19.21 -6.05 22.57
C ASP A 244 -18.61 -4.65 22.76
N TRP A 245 -17.29 -4.53 22.56
CA TRP A 245 -16.63 -3.23 22.58
C TRP A 245 -17.14 -2.33 21.45
N LYS A 246 -17.29 -2.86 20.23
CA LYS A 246 -17.70 -2.10 19.05
C LYS A 246 -19.11 -1.54 19.21
N GLU A 247 -20.06 -2.35 19.67
CA GLU A 247 -21.45 -1.92 19.95
C GLU A 247 -21.47 -0.85 21.05
N SER A 248 -20.76 -1.11 22.16
CA SER A 248 -20.68 -0.18 23.29
C SER A 248 -20.08 1.18 22.89
N ILE A 249 -18.99 1.19 22.10
CA ILE A 249 -18.38 2.43 21.65
C ILE A 249 -19.22 3.12 20.58
N GLU A 250 -19.93 2.39 19.72
CA GLU A 250 -20.89 2.99 18.78
C GLU A 250 -22.00 3.74 19.53
N ASP A 251 -22.61 3.10 20.51
CA ASP A 251 -23.65 3.70 21.35
C ASP A 251 -23.15 4.95 22.09
N GLU A 252 -21.95 4.88 22.67
CA GLU A 252 -21.33 6.03 23.33
C GLU A 252 -21.18 7.19 22.35
N VAL A 253 -20.65 6.93 21.16
CA VAL A 253 -20.37 7.97 20.15
C VAL A 253 -21.65 8.56 19.58
N LEU A 254 -22.66 7.73 19.33
CA LEU A 254 -23.95 8.18 18.81
C LEU A 254 -24.79 8.92 19.86
N SER A 255 -24.54 8.71 21.15
CA SER A 255 -25.17 9.49 22.22
C SER A 255 -24.71 10.95 22.22
N GLN A 256 -23.50 11.22 21.71
CA GLN A 256 -22.90 12.56 21.62
C GLN A 256 -22.32 12.80 20.22
N PRO A 257 -23.20 12.86 19.19
CA PRO A 257 -22.75 13.03 17.83
C PRO A 257 -22.14 14.42 17.65
N LEU A 258 -21.15 14.51 16.77
CA LEU A 258 -20.48 15.77 16.45
C LEU A 258 -21.47 16.78 15.82
N ARG A 259 -21.45 18.01 16.31
CA ARG A 259 -22.38 19.09 15.93
C ARG A 259 -21.65 20.35 15.50
N VAL A 260 -22.38 21.20 14.80
CA VAL A 260 -21.95 22.59 14.55
C VAL A 260 -21.85 23.31 15.89
N GLY A 261 -20.72 23.99 16.10
CA GLY A 261 -20.39 24.67 17.36
C GLY A 261 -19.47 23.88 18.28
N ASP A 262 -19.24 22.59 18.00
CA ASP A 262 -18.28 21.81 18.79
C ASP A 262 -16.84 22.30 18.56
N GLU A 263 -16.03 22.18 19.61
CA GLU A 263 -14.61 22.54 19.60
C GLU A 263 -13.76 21.27 19.70
N LEU A 264 -12.84 21.11 18.75
CA LEU A 264 -11.96 19.96 18.64
C LEU A 264 -10.52 20.39 18.93
N THR A 265 -9.84 19.74 19.88
CA THR A 265 -8.43 20.05 20.14
C THR A 265 -7.55 19.27 19.15
N ILE A 266 -6.60 19.95 18.52
CA ILE A 266 -5.69 19.36 17.52
C ILE A 266 -4.28 19.28 18.11
N CYS A 267 -3.77 18.06 18.24
CA CYS A 267 -2.36 17.80 18.51
C CYS A 267 -1.58 17.81 17.20
N LEU A 268 -0.87 18.92 16.97
CA LEU A 268 -0.15 19.15 15.73
C LEU A 268 0.94 18.10 15.49
N ASP A 269 0.91 17.54 14.29
CA ASP A 269 1.78 16.44 13.83
C ASP A 269 1.71 15.18 14.71
N GLY A 270 0.67 15.03 15.55
CA GLY A 270 0.52 13.92 16.50
C GLY A 270 0.58 12.56 15.82
N PHE A 271 -0.10 12.40 14.68
CA PHE A 271 -0.08 11.16 13.91
C PHE A 271 1.32 10.79 13.44
N ILE A 272 2.07 11.75 12.86
CA ILE A 272 3.43 11.51 12.34
C ILE A 272 4.39 11.16 13.47
N LYS A 273 4.23 11.79 14.65
CA LYS A 273 5.03 11.51 15.84
C LYS A 273 4.76 10.12 16.41
N ARG A 274 3.49 9.69 16.44
CA ARG A 274 3.07 8.38 16.97
C ARG A 274 3.36 7.22 16.00
N SER A 275 3.12 7.46 14.71
CA SER A 275 3.20 6.48 13.64
C SER A 275 4.29 6.90 12.64
N PRO A 276 5.59 6.70 12.97
CA PRO A 276 6.68 7.06 12.07
C PRO A 276 6.51 6.31 10.75
N LEU A 277 6.50 7.07 9.65
CA LEU A 277 6.28 6.54 8.32
C LEU A 277 7.61 6.12 7.73
N LEU A 278 7.69 4.91 7.17
CA LEU A 278 8.82 4.50 6.35
C LEU A 278 8.78 5.29 5.04
N PRO A 279 9.69 6.24 4.82
CA PRO A 279 9.63 7.07 3.63
C PRO A 279 10.31 6.32 2.48
N PHE A 280 9.51 5.87 1.51
CA PHE A 280 10.03 5.29 0.27
C PHE A 280 10.25 6.41 -0.75
N PHE A 281 11.48 6.92 -0.81
CA PHE A 281 11.89 7.90 -1.82
C PHE A 281 12.35 7.20 -3.09
N LEU A 282 11.40 6.81 -3.92
CA LEU A 282 11.71 6.50 -5.31
C LEU A 282 11.48 7.76 -6.14
N PRO A 283 12.41 8.12 -7.04
CA PRO A 283 12.20 9.22 -7.94
C PRO A 283 10.95 8.91 -8.77
N LEU A 284 9.90 9.70 -8.55
CA LEU A 284 8.67 9.58 -9.31
C LEU A 284 8.89 10.18 -10.69
N GLU A 285 8.38 9.48 -11.70
CA GLU A 285 8.34 10.02 -13.05
C GLU A 285 7.30 11.13 -13.10
N LYS A 286 7.55 12.15 -13.93
CA LYS A 286 6.60 13.24 -14.13
C LYS A 286 5.75 12.95 -15.36
N PRO A 287 4.46 13.32 -15.34
CA PRO A 287 3.62 13.27 -16.53
C PRO A 287 4.21 14.09 -17.67
N SER A 288 3.71 13.83 -18.88
CA SER A 288 4.01 14.67 -20.04
C SER A 288 3.69 16.15 -19.78
N THR A 289 4.42 17.05 -20.45
CA THR A 289 4.20 18.50 -20.33
C THR A 289 2.76 18.89 -20.63
N SER A 290 2.12 18.27 -21.64
CA SER A 290 0.72 18.53 -21.97
C SER A 290 -0.24 18.15 -20.83
N THR A 291 0.02 17.03 -20.14
CA THR A 291 -0.75 16.64 -18.94
C THR A 291 -0.57 17.63 -17.80
N LEU A 292 0.67 18.07 -17.56
CA LEU A 292 0.95 19.08 -16.53
C LEU A 292 0.30 20.43 -16.85
N GLU A 293 0.43 20.92 -18.09
CA GLU A 293 -0.19 22.16 -18.56
C GLU A 293 -1.71 22.11 -18.45
N ALA A 294 -2.30 20.94 -18.73
CA ALA A 294 -3.71 20.73 -18.45
C ALA A 294 -3.95 20.91 -16.94
N ILE A 295 -3.51 19.99 -16.09
CA ILE A 295 -3.97 19.93 -14.69
C ILE A 295 -3.51 21.11 -13.84
N MET A 296 -2.38 21.74 -14.17
CA MET A 296 -1.80 22.84 -13.38
C MET A 296 -2.20 24.24 -13.88
N LYS A 297 -3.10 24.35 -14.86
CA LYS A 297 -3.49 25.63 -15.49
C LYS A 297 -3.93 26.71 -14.48
N ARG A 298 -4.52 26.32 -13.35
CA ARG A 298 -5.22 27.21 -12.41
C ARG A 298 -4.90 26.86 -10.95
N PRO A 299 -3.69 27.17 -10.47
CA PRO A 299 -3.33 26.89 -9.09
C PRO A 299 -4.16 27.75 -8.13
N ARG A 300 -4.65 27.12 -7.06
CA ARG A 300 -5.31 27.77 -5.94
C ARG A 300 -4.27 28.20 -4.93
N SER A 301 -4.44 29.40 -4.40
CA SER A 301 -3.60 29.92 -3.33
C SER A 301 -3.83 29.13 -2.05
N ARG A 302 -2.74 28.72 -1.42
CA ARG A 302 -2.75 28.18 -0.06
C ARG A 302 -3.14 29.28 0.93
N HIS A 303 -3.94 28.96 1.95
CA HIS A 303 -4.42 29.95 2.92
C HIS A 303 -3.32 30.34 3.91
N VAL A 304 -2.86 31.59 3.82
CA VAL A 304 -1.71 32.10 4.59
C VAL A 304 -2.04 32.23 6.08
N ASP A 305 -3.28 32.57 6.42
CA ASP A 305 -3.77 32.65 7.81
C ASP A 305 -3.75 31.28 8.51
N VAL A 306 -4.09 30.22 7.77
CA VAL A 306 -3.97 28.83 8.25
C VAL A 306 -2.51 28.49 8.55
N ASP A 307 -1.59 28.72 7.59
CA ASP A 307 -0.17 28.43 7.80
C ASP A 307 0.43 29.27 8.96
N HIS A 308 -0.03 30.51 9.13
CA HIS A 308 0.37 31.36 10.25
C HIS A 308 -0.01 30.76 11.60
N ILE A 309 -1.28 30.37 11.78
CA ILE A 309 -1.77 29.75 13.03
C ILE A 309 -1.07 28.41 13.31
N LEU A 310 -0.82 27.59 12.28
CA LEU A 310 -0.06 26.35 12.45
C LEU A 310 1.38 26.61 12.88
N THR A 311 2.01 27.66 12.34
CA THR A 311 3.37 28.08 12.74
C THR A 311 3.40 28.60 14.17
N GLN A 312 2.42 29.42 14.58
CA GLN A 312 2.27 29.87 15.97
C GLN A 312 2.14 28.67 16.92
N THR A 313 1.29 27.71 16.57
CA THR A 313 1.06 26.49 17.35
C THR A 313 2.34 25.67 17.53
N ARG A 314 3.17 25.52 16.48
CA ARG A 314 4.47 24.82 16.58
C ARG A 314 5.41 25.46 17.59
N ASN A 315 5.34 26.78 17.73
CA ASN A 315 6.19 27.52 18.65
C ASN A 315 5.65 27.47 20.09
N SER A 316 4.33 27.59 20.27
CA SER A 316 3.68 27.55 21.58
C SER A 316 2.15 27.49 21.48
N GLY A 317 1.47 27.16 22.57
CA GLY A 317 0.02 27.27 22.70
C GLY A 317 -0.73 26.00 22.33
N THR A 318 -2.05 26.15 22.13
CA THR A 318 -2.96 25.06 21.77
C THR A 318 -3.74 25.41 20.52
N LEU A 319 -4.00 24.41 19.68
CA LEU A 319 -4.76 24.56 18.46
C LEU A 319 -6.10 23.86 18.63
N HIS A 320 -7.16 24.56 18.25
CA HIS A 320 -8.52 24.07 18.26
C HIS A 320 -9.15 24.28 16.88
N LEU A 321 -10.10 23.43 16.51
CA LEU A 321 -10.97 23.63 15.36
C LEU A 321 -12.40 23.80 15.87
N PHE A 322 -13.01 24.94 15.53
CA PHE A 322 -14.42 25.20 15.80
C PHE A 322 -15.25 24.75 14.60
N VAL A 323 -16.13 23.76 14.81
CA VAL A 323 -16.92 23.13 13.75
C VAL A 323 -17.99 24.10 13.26
N THR A 324 -17.90 24.51 11.99
CA THR A 324 -18.89 25.37 11.33
C THR A 324 -19.87 24.58 10.47
N LYS A 325 -19.49 23.39 10.01
CA LYS A 325 -20.35 22.49 9.23
C LYS A 325 -19.95 21.03 9.44
N VAL A 326 -20.93 20.17 9.65
CA VAL A 326 -20.74 18.71 9.59
C VAL A 326 -21.10 18.25 8.17
N VAL A 327 -20.13 17.70 7.43
CA VAL A 327 -20.29 17.31 6.03
C VAL A 327 -20.64 15.83 5.91
N ARG A 328 -19.93 14.99 6.67
CA ARG A 328 -20.15 13.55 6.73
C ARG A 328 -19.95 13.10 8.18
N TYR A 329 -20.98 12.56 8.80
CA TYR A 329 -20.89 11.96 10.13
C TYR A 329 -21.83 10.77 10.28
N GLY A 330 -21.37 9.68 10.89
CA GLY A 330 -22.21 8.56 11.29
C GLY A 330 -21.59 7.17 11.07
N LEU A 331 -22.38 6.14 11.40
CA LEU A 331 -22.03 4.74 11.26
C LEU A 331 -21.72 4.35 9.81
N ASN A 332 -20.96 3.26 9.68
CA ASN A 332 -20.59 2.68 8.39
C ASN A 332 -19.87 3.67 7.48
N LYS A 333 -19.09 4.58 8.09
CA LYS A 333 -18.23 5.54 7.39
C LYS A 333 -16.80 5.37 7.87
N PHE A 334 -15.90 5.10 6.92
CA PHE A 334 -14.47 5.03 7.20
C PHE A 334 -13.80 6.38 7.50
N SER A 335 -14.56 7.49 7.42
CA SER A 335 -14.10 8.77 7.95
C SER A 335 -15.23 9.77 8.12
N GLN A 336 -15.06 10.63 9.11
CA GLN A 336 -15.95 11.74 9.45
C GLN A 336 -15.36 13.03 8.88
N VAL A 337 -16.16 13.88 8.28
CA VAL A 337 -15.70 15.11 7.61
C VAL A 337 -16.45 16.30 8.17
N VAL A 338 -15.70 17.28 8.66
CA VAL A 338 -16.24 18.57 9.12
C VAL A 338 -15.47 19.72 8.52
N PHE A 339 -16.15 20.85 8.39
CA PHE A 339 -15.51 22.14 8.10
C PHE A 339 -15.49 22.96 9.37
N GLY A 340 -14.44 23.75 9.54
CA GLY A 340 -14.30 24.61 10.70
C GLY A 340 -13.28 25.72 10.51
N ARG A 341 -13.16 26.58 11.52
CA ARG A 341 -12.09 27.58 11.62
C ARG A 341 -11.10 27.15 12.67
N LEU A 342 -9.82 27.41 12.41
CA LEU A 342 -8.78 27.13 13.39
C LEU A 342 -8.69 28.28 14.37
N ARG A 343 -8.57 27.95 15.65
CA ARG A 343 -8.30 28.89 16.72
C ARG A 343 -7.03 28.48 17.43
N TRP A 344 -6.09 29.40 17.52
CA TRP A 344 -4.92 29.27 18.38
C TRP A 344 -5.14 30.03 19.68
N THR A 345 -4.71 29.44 20.79
CA THR A 345 -4.74 30.05 22.12
C THR A 345 -3.35 29.93 22.74
N SER A 346 -2.80 31.06 23.24
CA SER A 346 -1.50 31.08 23.92
C SER A 346 -1.48 30.19 25.16
N VAL A 347 -0.29 29.81 25.63
CA VAL A 347 -0.13 28.95 26.82
C VAL A 347 -0.75 29.56 28.07
N ASP A 348 -0.72 30.89 28.20
CA ASP A 348 -1.32 31.62 29.32
C ASP A 348 -2.80 31.98 29.08
N GLY A 349 -3.36 31.59 27.94
CA GLY A 349 -4.77 31.81 27.58
C GLY A 349 -5.16 33.26 27.30
N LYS A 350 -4.20 34.19 27.24
CA LYS A 350 -4.48 35.63 27.07
C LYS A 350 -4.60 36.07 25.63
N GLU A 351 -3.87 35.42 24.73
CA GLU A 351 -3.89 35.73 23.30
C GLU A 351 -4.62 34.62 22.55
N THR A 352 -5.52 35.04 21.66
CA THR A 352 -6.24 34.13 20.77
C THR A 352 -6.18 34.69 19.35
N SER A 353 -6.08 33.79 18.39
CA SER A 353 -6.10 34.10 16.96
C SER A 353 -7.00 33.08 16.27
N GLU A 354 -7.80 33.51 15.29
CA GLU A 354 -8.72 32.62 14.55
C GLU A 354 -8.53 32.84 13.05
N THR A 355 -8.61 31.76 12.25
CA THR A 355 -8.54 31.87 10.79
C THR A 355 -9.80 32.52 10.24
N GLU A 356 -9.65 33.36 9.22
CA GLU A 356 -10.79 33.86 8.45
C GLU A 356 -11.35 32.74 7.56
N ASN A 357 -10.42 31.98 6.98
CA ASN A 357 -10.73 30.88 6.09
C ASN A 357 -11.17 29.64 6.85
N THR A 358 -12.11 28.91 6.26
CA THR A 358 -12.51 27.59 6.74
C THR A 358 -11.62 26.51 6.13
N VAL A 359 -11.39 25.46 6.90
CA VAL A 359 -10.60 24.28 6.53
C VAL A 359 -11.45 23.03 6.66
N CYS A 360 -11.08 22.00 5.90
CA CYS A 360 -11.66 20.67 5.99
C CYS A 360 -10.84 19.83 6.96
N LEU A 361 -11.51 19.19 7.91
CA LEU A 361 -10.93 18.17 8.78
C LEU A 361 -11.60 16.83 8.49
N LYS A 362 -10.81 15.88 8.00
CA LYS A 362 -11.19 14.47 7.82
C LYS A 362 -10.64 13.64 8.97
N MET A 363 -11.50 12.96 9.71
CA MET A 363 -11.15 12.16 10.88
C MET A 363 -11.40 10.69 10.63
N PHE A 364 -10.50 9.83 11.09
CA PHE A 364 -10.62 8.37 11.03
C PHE A 364 -10.96 7.84 12.42
N ASP A 365 -12.26 7.81 12.70
CA ASP A 365 -12.83 7.33 13.97
C ASP A 365 -13.30 5.88 13.82
N GLU A 366 -12.48 4.93 14.24
CA GLU A 366 -12.74 3.48 14.11
C GLU A 366 -13.99 3.02 14.85
N ALA A 367 -14.46 3.78 15.85
CA ALA A 367 -15.75 3.53 16.50
C ALA A 367 -16.92 3.59 15.50
N LEU A 368 -16.78 4.36 14.41
CA LEU A 368 -17.83 4.54 13.38
C LEU A 368 -17.54 3.75 12.08
N PHE A 369 -16.44 2.99 12.04
CA PHE A 369 -16.09 2.20 10.87
C PHE A 369 -17.05 1.02 10.70
N PRO A 370 -17.37 0.63 9.46
CA PRO A 370 -18.06 -0.63 9.23
C PRO A 370 -17.12 -1.80 9.57
N VAL A 371 -17.67 -2.83 10.19
CA VAL A 371 -16.98 -4.10 10.46
C VAL A 371 -17.54 -5.14 9.50
N PRO A 372 -16.73 -5.69 8.58
CA PRO A 372 -17.18 -6.72 7.65
C PRO A 372 -17.77 -7.92 8.38
N GLY A 373 -18.92 -8.38 7.92
CA GLY A 373 -19.57 -9.57 8.49
C GLY A 373 -20.24 -9.34 9.84
N TYR A 374 -20.37 -8.10 10.35
CA TYR A 374 -21.12 -7.81 11.58
C TYR A 374 -22.54 -8.41 11.52
N GLU A 375 -23.30 -8.05 10.47
CA GLU A 375 -24.66 -8.55 10.25
C GLU A 375 -24.69 -10.08 9.99
N ALA A 376 -23.73 -10.59 9.21
CA ALA A 376 -23.65 -12.02 8.90
C ALA A 376 -23.25 -12.89 10.11
N PHE A 377 -22.54 -12.31 11.09
CA PHE A 377 -22.13 -12.98 12.31
C PHE A 377 -23.27 -13.06 13.32
N GLU A 378 -24.11 -12.04 13.40
CA GLU A 378 -25.33 -12.06 14.23
C GLU A 378 -26.30 -13.15 13.79
N ASP A 379 -26.51 -13.29 12.47
CA ASP A 379 -27.48 -14.22 11.92
C ASP A 379 -26.98 -15.69 11.87
N ASP A 380 -25.67 -15.93 11.71
CA ASP A 380 -25.14 -17.30 11.59
C ASP A 380 -23.67 -17.46 12.08
N ARG A 381 -23.48 -17.35 13.40
CA ARG A 381 -22.19 -17.62 14.09
C ARG A 381 -21.59 -18.98 13.70
N ASP A 382 -22.42 -20.00 13.52
CA ASP A 382 -21.97 -21.36 13.22
C ASP A 382 -21.49 -21.46 11.77
N ILE A 383 -22.14 -20.81 10.81
CA ILE A 383 -21.63 -20.71 9.44
C ILE A 383 -20.34 -19.90 9.42
N PHE A 384 -20.30 -18.70 10.00
CA PHE A 384 -19.09 -17.85 9.95
C PHE A 384 -17.85 -18.56 10.54
N SER A 385 -18.05 -19.31 11.62
CA SER A 385 -16.97 -20.08 12.26
C SER A 385 -16.57 -21.34 11.49
N ASN A 386 -17.44 -21.91 10.66
CA ASN A 386 -17.19 -23.18 9.96
C ASN A 386 -16.94 -23.05 8.44
N THR A 387 -17.38 -21.98 7.78
CA THR A 387 -17.27 -21.82 6.32
C THR A 387 -16.17 -20.88 5.88
N ILE A 388 -15.82 -19.87 6.68
CA ILE A 388 -14.75 -18.93 6.35
C ILE A 388 -13.50 -19.33 7.12
N HIS A 389 -12.42 -19.58 6.37
CA HIS A 389 -11.14 -19.92 6.96
C HIS A 389 -10.72 -18.79 7.93
N PRO A 390 -10.23 -19.07 9.15
CA PRO A 390 -9.89 -18.03 10.13
C PRO A 390 -9.09 -16.84 9.58
N ASN A 391 -8.12 -17.12 8.70
CA ASN A 391 -7.27 -16.11 8.08
C ASN A 391 -8.03 -15.13 7.17
N GLU A 392 -9.24 -15.45 6.75
CA GLU A 392 -10.05 -14.69 5.79
C GLU A 392 -11.10 -13.80 6.46
N ARG A 393 -11.44 -14.07 7.74
CA ARG A 393 -12.56 -13.44 8.46
C ARG A 393 -12.47 -11.92 8.61
N LEU A 394 -11.26 -11.36 8.63
CA LEU A 394 -11.00 -9.93 8.89
C LEU A 394 -10.12 -9.30 7.81
N LEU A 395 -10.06 -9.88 6.61
CA LEU A 395 -9.20 -9.34 5.53
C LEU A 395 -9.63 -7.95 5.07
N ASP A 396 -10.93 -7.66 5.13
CA ASP A 396 -11.51 -6.39 4.70
C ASP A 396 -11.63 -5.37 5.84
N LEU A 397 -11.11 -5.69 7.04
CA LEU A 397 -11.12 -4.77 8.17
C LEU A 397 -10.10 -3.65 7.92
N ASN A 398 -10.57 -2.39 7.91
CA ASN A 398 -9.73 -1.23 7.67
C ASN A 398 -9.37 -0.53 8.97
N PHE A 399 -8.11 -0.09 9.07
CA PHE A 399 -7.59 0.64 10.21
C PHE A 399 -7.48 2.13 9.89
N GLY A 400 -7.93 2.97 10.80
CA GLY A 400 -7.84 4.43 10.69
C GLY A 400 -6.39 4.90 10.56
N ASP A 401 -5.45 4.23 11.23
CA ASP A 401 -4.01 4.47 11.06
C ASP A 401 -3.57 4.19 9.61
N ASP A 402 -3.90 3.03 9.05
CA ASP A 402 -3.47 2.66 7.69
C ASP A 402 -4.11 3.54 6.61
N MET A 403 -5.38 3.88 6.79
CA MET A 403 -6.08 4.83 5.92
C MET A 403 -5.44 6.21 5.96
N MET A 404 -5.05 6.69 7.15
CA MET A 404 -4.31 7.94 7.31
C MET A 404 -2.92 7.89 6.65
N ARG A 405 -2.21 6.75 6.74
CA ARG A 405 -0.91 6.57 6.06
C ARG A 405 -1.03 6.68 4.55
N ARG A 406 -2.10 6.10 3.97
CA ARG A 406 -2.36 6.15 2.51
C ARG A 406 -2.61 7.59 2.06
N GLU A 407 -3.47 8.33 2.76
CA GLU A 407 -3.68 9.77 2.51
C GLU A 407 -2.37 10.56 2.59
N TYR A 408 -1.62 10.41 3.68
CA TYR A 408 -0.32 11.07 3.84
C TYR A 408 0.60 10.80 2.65
N ALA A 409 0.72 9.54 2.26
CA ALA A 409 1.64 9.13 1.23
C ALA A 409 1.25 9.68 -0.14
N VAL A 410 -0.04 9.81 -0.45
CA VAL A 410 -0.49 10.47 -1.68
C VAL A 410 -0.12 11.94 -1.68
N TYR A 411 -0.50 12.69 -0.64
CA TYR A 411 -0.26 14.14 -0.59
C TYR A 411 1.22 14.48 -0.56
N ASN A 412 2.05 13.63 0.06
CA ASN A 412 3.50 13.76 0.05
C ASN A 412 4.11 13.45 -1.33
N ARG A 413 3.64 12.40 -2.03
CA ARG A 413 4.14 12.05 -3.37
C ARG A 413 3.75 13.06 -4.44
N LEU A 414 2.55 13.62 -4.31
CA LEU A 414 1.94 14.53 -5.26
C LEU A 414 1.90 15.96 -4.73
N GLU A 415 2.87 16.35 -3.90
CA GLU A 415 2.94 17.68 -3.28
C GLU A 415 2.85 18.80 -4.34
N TYR A 416 3.51 18.61 -5.48
CA TYR A 416 3.50 19.57 -6.60
C TYR A 416 2.13 19.75 -7.27
N LEU A 417 1.15 18.88 -6.98
CA LEU A 417 -0.22 18.97 -7.49
C LEU A 417 -1.21 19.52 -6.44
N GLN A 418 -0.76 19.80 -5.22
CA GLN A 418 -1.59 20.46 -4.21
C GLN A 418 -1.97 21.88 -4.65
N GLY A 419 -3.22 22.26 -4.39
CA GLY A 419 -3.82 23.48 -4.91
C GLY A 419 -4.26 23.40 -6.39
N THR A 420 -4.03 22.28 -7.08
CA THR A 420 -4.53 22.07 -8.45
C THR A 420 -5.40 20.83 -8.50
N LEU A 421 -4.83 19.67 -8.80
CA LEU A 421 -5.53 18.39 -8.84
C LEU A 421 -5.88 17.88 -7.44
N LEU A 422 -5.10 18.27 -6.42
CA LEU A 422 -5.34 17.93 -5.02
C LEU A 422 -5.64 19.20 -4.21
N PRO A 423 -6.42 19.11 -3.11
CA PRO A 423 -6.44 20.16 -2.09
C PRO A 423 -5.05 20.46 -1.53
N HIS A 424 -4.84 21.63 -0.94
CA HIS A 424 -3.69 21.85 -0.06
C HIS A 424 -3.82 21.03 1.22
N ALA A 425 -2.79 20.26 1.59
CA ALA A 425 -2.69 19.59 2.87
C ALA A 425 -2.08 20.53 3.92
N TYR A 426 -2.76 20.71 5.05
CA TYR A 426 -2.30 21.49 6.20
C TYR A 426 -1.62 20.63 7.27
N GLY A 427 -1.80 19.31 7.21
CA GLY A 427 -1.03 18.35 7.98
C GLY A 427 -1.86 17.18 8.49
N PHE A 428 -1.16 16.24 9.12
CA PHE A 428 -1.70 14.98 9.62
C PHE A 428 -1.49 14.94 11.14
N HIS A 429 -2.57 14.86 11.90
CA HIS A 429 -2.64 15.24 13.30
C HIS A 429 -3.39 14.20 14.12
N GLU A 430 -3.32 14.32 15.44
CA GLU A 430 -4.31 13.69 16.33
C GLU A 430 -5.33 14.74 16.75
N VAL A 431 -6.58 14.31 16.89
CA VAL A 431 -7.71 15.18 17.22
C VAL A 431 -8.41 14.61 18.45
N THR A 432 -8.58 15.43 19.47
CA THR A 432 -9.40 15.12 20.63
C THR A 432 -10.82 15.64 20.40
N LEU A 433 -11.78 14.73 20.38
CA LEU A 433 -13.20 15.01 20.24
C LEU A 433 -13.79 15.59 21.54
N PRO A 434 -14.99 16.19 21.52
CA PRO A 434 -15.62 16.74 22.74
C PRO A 434 -15.83 15.69 23.83
N THR A 435 -15.96 14.42 23.44
CA THR A 435 -16.07 13.27 24.35
C THR A 435 -14.73 12.91 25.01
N GLY A 436 -13.63 13.58 24.68
CA GLY A 436 -12.27 13.26 25.14
C GLY A 436 -11.57 12.16 24.35
N ARG A 437 -12.26 11.46 23.44
CA ARG A 437 -11.66 10.43 22.58
C ARG A 437 -10.67 11.04 21.60
N MET A 438 -9.58 10.33 21.33
CA MET A 438 -8.57 10.74 20.35
C MET A 438 -8.73 9.95 19.06
N VAL A 439 -8.71 10.65 17.93
CA VAL A 439 -8.79 10.06 16.58
C VAL A 439 -7.72 10.66 15.69
N ASN A 440 -7.38 9.99 14.58
CA ASN A 440 -6.48 10.57 13.60
C ASN A 440 -7.22 11.61 12.75
N GLY A 441 -6.63 12.79 12.55
CA GLY A 441 -7.20 13.86 11.73
C GLY A 441 -6.28 14.32 10.60
N PHE A 442 -6.84 14.56 9.42
CA PHE A 442 -6.18 15.13 8.26
C PHE A 442 -6.81 16.48 7.94
N LEU A 443 -6.01 17.54 8.08
CA LEU A 443 -6.42 18.92 7.83
C LEU A 443 -6.06 19.34 6.40
N MET A 444 -7.02 19.86 5.65
CA MET A 444 -6.84 20.22 4.24
C MET A 444 -7.71 21.40 3.79
N GLU A 445 -7.42 21.94 2.62
CA GLU A 445 -8.23 22.93 1.91
C GLU A 445 -9.63 22.39 1.59
N ILE A 446 -10.63 23.25 1.68
CA ILE A 446 -11.98 22.95 1.16
C ILE A 446 -11.97 23.18 -0.36
N ALA A 447 -12.07 22.11 -1.14
CA ALA A 447 -12.30 22.22 -2.58
C ALA A 447 -13.74 22.69 -2.84
N ILE A 448 -13.93 24.00 -3.08
CA ILE A 448 -15.24 24.58 -3.40
C ILE A 448 -15.67 24.12 -4.80
N GLY A 449 -16.78 23.37 -4.88
CA GLY A 449 -17.35 22.86 -6.12
C GLY A 449 -18.52 21.90 -5.85
N HIS A 450 -18.90 21.15 -6.88
CA HIS A 450 -19.93 20.11 -6.80
C HIS A 450 -19.28 18.74 -6.96
N SER A 451 -19.81 17.73 -6.26
CA SER A 451 -19.49 16.34 -6.59
C SER A 451 -19.86 16.05 -8.04
N LEU A 452 -18.98 15.38 -8.79
CA LEU A 452 -19.28 14.97 -10.15
C LEU A 452 -20.50 14.03 -10.21
N GLY A 453 -20.68 13.17 -9.19
CA GLY A 453 -21.81 12.25 -9.09
C GLY A 453 -23.16 12.94 -8.87
N SER A 454 -23.17 14.19 -8.41
CA SER A 454 -24.39 14.98 -8.21
C SER A 454 -24.84 15.80 -9.42
N LEU A 455 -24.07 15.80 -10.50
CA LEU A 455 -24.32 16.64 -11.68
C LEU A 455 -25.08 15.86 -12.77
N PRO A 456 -26.05 16.49 -13.46
CA PRO A 456 -26.78 15.86 -14.55
C PRO A 456 -25.95 15.89 -15.86
N LEU A 457 -24.85 15.13 -15.89
CA LEU A 457 -23.87 15.17 -16.99
C LEU A 457 -24.48 14.82 -18.35
N GLU A 458 -25.57 14.05 -18.38
CA GLU A 458 -26.30 13.65 -19.59
C GLU A 458 -26.97 14.83 -20.31
N THR A 459 -27.23 15.92 -19.56
CA THR A 459 -27.82 17.15 -20.09
C THR A 459 -26.78 18.11 -20.66
N TRP A 460 -25.50 17.81 -20.49
CA TRP A 460 -24.42 18.71 -20.88
C TRP A 460 -24.17 18.65 -22.39
N PRO A 461 -23.71 19.77 -23.00
CA PRO A 461 -23.21 19.73 -24.37
C PRO A 461 -22.09 18.70 -24.54
N GLU A 462 -22.06 18.01 -25.67
CA GLU A 462 -21.05 16.98 -25.98
C GLU A 462 -19.61 17.52 -25.88
N SER A 463 -19.41 18.80 -26.24
CA SER A 463 -18.12 19.48 -26.11
C SER A 463 -17.65 19.59 -24.65
N ALA A 464 -18.56 19.87 -23.72
CA ALA A 464 -18.28 19.94 -22.28
C ALA A 464 -18.00 18.56 -21.70
N GLN A 465 -18.79 17.55 -22.08
CA GLN A 465 -18.56 16.16 -21.71
C GLN A 465 -17.19 15.67 -22.20
N THR A 466 -16.85 15.98 -23.46
CA THR A 466 -15.55 15.66 -24.06
C THR A 466 -14.39 16.29 -23.28
N GLN A 467 -14.52 17.57 -22.91
CA GLN A 467 -13.51 18.26 -22.14
C GLN A 467 -13.34 17.66 -20.74
N LEU A 468 -14.44 17.32 -20.06
CA LEU A 468 -14.43 16.65 -18.77
C LEU A 468 -13.70 15.30 -18.86
N VAL A 469 -14.03 14.46 -19.84
CA VAL A 469 -13.39 13.14 -20.06
C VAL A 469 -11.88 13.31 -20.24
N ARG A 470 -11.43 14.25 -21.08
CA ARG A 470 -10.00 14.54 -21.28
C ARG A 470 -9.33 15.04 -19.99
N ARG A 471 -10.03 15.88 -19.22
CA ARG A 471 -9.54 16.42 -17.94
C ARG A 471 -9.32 15.31 -16.92
N LEU A 472 -10.30 14.42 -16.77
CA LEU A 472 -10.24 13.25 -15.90
C LEU A 472 -9.08 12.34 -16.28
N ARG A 473 -8.87 12.11 -17.59
CA ARG A 473 -7.75 11.33 -18.10
C ARG A 473 -6.40 11.92 -17.71
N HIS A 474 -6.20 13.23 -17.91
CA HIS A 474 -4.95 13.91 -17.51
C HIS A 474 -4.73 13.85 -16.00
N GLY A 475 -5.79 14.02 -15.20
CA GLY A 475 -5.74 13.84 -13.76
C GLY A 475 -5.29 12.43 -13.38
N LEU A 476 -5.90 11.40 -13.97
CA LEU A 476 -5.56 10.00 -13.70
C LEU A 476 -4.13 9.66 -14.09
N SER A 477 -3.66 10.16 -15.25
CA SER A 477 -2.24 10.06 -15.62
C SER A 477 -1.34 10.63 -14.54
N ALA A 478 -1.65 11.82 -14.04
CA ALA A 478 -0.85 12.46 -13.00
C ALA A 478 -0.73 11.61 -11.73
N LEU A 479 -1.83 10.97 -11.30
CA LEU A 479 -1.82 10.03 -10.19
C LEU A 479 -0.91 8.81 -10.49
N ARG A 480 -1.06 8.19 -11.67
CA ARG A 480 -0.28 7.02 -12.08
C ARG A 480 1.23 7.29 -12.17
N TYR A 481 1.61 8.44 -12.70
CA TYR A 481 3.01 8.89 -12.73
C TYR A 481 3.54 9.07 -11.30
N GLY A 482 2.73 9.58 -10.39
CA GLY A 482 3.00 9.59 -8.95
C GLY A 482 2.98 8.21 -8.26
N GLY A 483 2.68 7.13 -9.00
CA GLY A 483 2.55 5.79 -8.46
C GLY A 483 1.38 5.67 -7.49
N VAL A 484 0.30 6.39 -7.74
CA VAL A 484 -0.93 6.42 -6.94
C VAL A 484 -2.06 5.77 -7.73
N ASP A 485 -2.72 4.79 -7.12
CA ASP A 485 -3.96 4.20 -7.61
C ASP A 485 -5.01 4.28 -6.52
N GLN A 486 -6.06 5.04 -6.75
CA GLN A 486 -6.99 5.45 -5.70
C GLN A 486 -7.74 4.25 -5.09
N GLY A 487 -7.95 3.17 -5.84
CA GLY A 487 -8.46 1.88 -5.33
C GLY A 487 -9.97 1.78 -5.08
N ASP A 488 -10.71 2.89 -5.10
CA ASP A 488 -12.14 2.97 -4.77
C ASP A 488 -12.85 4.07 -5.60
N TRP A 489 -12.67 4.05 -6.92
CA TRP A 489 -13.13 5.15 -7.77
C TRP A 489 -14.66 5.26 -7.83
N HIS A 490 -15.20 6.36 -7.32
CA HIS A 490 -16.57 6.78 -7.60
C HIS A 490 -16.68 8.29 -7.85
N LEU A 491 -17.75 8.72 -8.53
CA LEU A 491 -17.87 10.10 -9.02
C LEU A 491 -17.96 11.13 -7.89
N ASP A 492 -18.34 10.73 -6.67
CA ASP A 492 -18.39 11.65 -5.52
C ASP A 492 -17.02 11.99 -4.91
N GLN A 493 -15.96 11.30 -5.32
CA GLN A 493 -14.58 11.64 -4.95
C GLN A 493 -13.93 12.66 -5.89
N ILE A 494 -14.72 13.21 -6.81
CA ILE A 494 -14.26 14.16 -7.82
C ILE A 494 -15.07 15.43 -7.65
N ILE A 495 -14.42 16.49 -7.19
CA ILE A 495 -15.03 17.80 -7.08
C ILE A 495 -14.80 18.56 -8.37
N LEU A 496 -15.90 18.90 -9.04
CA LEU A 496 -15.89 19.77 -10.19
C LEU A 496 -16.05 21.21 -9.73
N ARG A 497 -15.10 22.05 -10.11
CA ARG A 497 -15.12 23.48 -9.81
C ARG A 497 -15.69 24.21 -11.04
N PRO A 498 -16.93 24.73 -10.98
CA PRO A 498 -17.43 25.57 -12.04
C PRO A 498 -16.59 26.85 -12.06
N LEU A 499 -15.96 27.11 -13.20
CA LEU A 499 -15.18 28.33 -13.41
C LEU A 499 -16.04 29.46 -13.97
N TRP A 500 -17.35 29.25 -14.12
CA TRP A 500 -18.28 30.14 -14.79
C TRP A 500 -18.34 31.51 -14.10
N PRO A 501 -17.81 32.60 -14.69
CA PRO A 501 -18.41 33.90 -14.44
C PRO A 501 -19.76 33.90 -15.17
N ALA A 502 -20.78 34.53 -14.60
CA ALA A 502 -22.11 34.69 -15.22
C ALA A 502 -22.09 35.31 -16.64
N GLU A 503 -20.92 35.71 -17.14
CA GLU A 503 -20.68 36.46 -18.38
C GLU A 503 -19.75 35.74 -19.38
N ALA A 504 -19.27 34.51 -19.11
CA ALA A 504 -18.49 33.78 -20.11
C ALA A 504 -19.37 33.35 -21.30
N PRO A 505 -18.87 33.43 -22.56
CA PRO A 505 -19.58 32.91 -23.72
C PRO A 505 -19.97 31.45 -23.50
N GLU A 506 -21.19 31.06 -23.89
CA GLU A 506 -21.73 29.69 -23.73
C GLU A 506 -20.79 28.60 -24.31
N ASP A 507 -19.92 29.01 -25.23
CA ASP A 507 -19.04 28.17 -26.03
C ASP A 507 -17.76 27.74 -25.29
N VAL A 508 -17.43 28.36 -24.13
CA VAL A 508 -16.20 28.07 -23.37
C VAL A 508 -16.55 27.46 -22.01
N PHE A 509 -16.88 26.17 -22.02
CA PHE A 509 -16.76 25.37 -20.81
C PHE A 509 -15.26 25.32 -20.45
N ASP A 510 -14.89 25.82 -19.28
CA ASP A 510 -13.59 25.54 -18.67
C ASP A 510 -13.89 24.95 -17.29
N LEU A 511 -13.31 23.78 -17.03
CA LEU A 511 -13.63 22.96 -15.89
C LEU A 511 -12.35 22.55 -15.19
N ASP A 512 -12.30 22.75 -13.87
CA ASP A 512 -11.26 22.20 -13.02
C ASP A 512 -11.82 21.05 -12.21
N ILE A 513 -11.00 20.00 -12.06
CA ILE A 513 -11.30 18.84 -11.23
C ILE A 513 -10.36 18.82 -10.03
N VAL A 514 -10.86 18.35 -8.91
CA VAL A 514 -10.07 18.07 -7.72
C VAL A 514 -10.40 16.66 -7.25
N PHE A 515 -9.39 15.82 -7.10
CA PHE A 515 -9.55 14.49 -6.52
C PHE A 515 -9.40 14.56 -5.00
N ILE A 516 -10.28 13.84 -4.32
CA ILE A 516 -10.31 13.73 -2.86
C ILE A 516 -10.45 12.25 -2.46
N ASP A 517 -10.24 11.95 -1.18
CA ASP A 517 -10.41 10.63 -0.59
C ASP A 517 -9.44 9.55 -1.14
N PHE A 518 -8.23 9.51 -0.58
CA PHE A 518 -7.17 8.55 -0.93
C PHE A 518 -6.97 7.47 0.15
N ALA A 519 -7.97 7.28 1.00
CA ALA A 519 -7.88 6.35 2.13
C ALA A 519 -7.79 4.87 1.71
N PHE A 520 -8.21 4.53 0.49
CA PHE A 520 -8.13 3.20 -0.10
C PHE A 520 -7.02 3.04 -1.15
N THR A 521 -6.15 4.04 -1.25
CA THR A 521 -5.12 4.06 -2.29
C THR A 521 -4.09 2.95 -2.14
N TYR A 522 -3.74 2.36 -3.27
CA TYR A 522 -2.56 1.54 -3.46
C TYR A 522 -1.41 2.37 -4.03
N LEU A 523 -0.21 2.14 -3.51
CA LEU A 523 0.98 2.87 -3.91
C LEU A 523 1.96 1.95 -4.63
N ARG A 524 2.45 2.39 -5.79
CA ARG A 524 3.61 1.77 -6.45
C ARG A 524 4.85 1.96 -5.57
N GLN A 525 5.58 0.89 -5.29
CA GLN A 525 6.81 0.89 -4.49
C GLN A 525 8.08 0.74 -5.37
N GLY A 526 8.02 1.13 -6.65
CA GLY A 526 9.07 0.93 -7.67
C GLY A 526 9.10 1.97 -8.80
N ILE A 527 10.19 1.99 -9.60
CA ILE A 527 10.31 2.74 -10.87
C ILE A 527 9.64 1.92 -11.98
N ALA A 528 8.83 2.54 -12.84
CA ALA A 528 8.13 1.89 -13.95
C ALA A 528 9.07 1.45 -15.08
N ARG A 529 9.89 0.42 -14.85
CA ARG A 529 10.67 -0.23 -15.91
C ARG A 529 10.18 -1.66 -16.07
N GLY A 530 9.28 -1.87 -17.02
CA GLY A 530 8.82 -3.19 -17.45
C GLY A 530 7.56 -3.10 -18.29
N LEU A 531 7.48 -3.92 -19.35
CA LEU A 531 6.21 -4.25 -19.99
C LEU A 531 5.28 -4.74 -18.87
N ARG A 532 4.06 -4.20 -18.72
CA ARG A 532 3.01 -4.57 -17.74
C ARG A 532 2.85 -3.73 -16.46
N VAL A 533 3.53 -2.58 -16.31
CA VAL A 533 3.16 -1.60 -15.28
C VAL A 533 1.71 -1.13 -15.50
N ALA A 534 1.35 -0.95 -16.78
CA ALA A 534 -0.01 -0.81 -17.26
C ALA A 534 -0.93 -1.89 -16.69
N GLU A 535 -0.72 -3.16 -17.04
CA GLU A 535 -1.65 -4.27 -16.78
C GLU A 535 -2.06 -4.41 -15.31
N THR A 536 -1.16 -4.07 -14.37
CA THR A 536 -1.44 -4.19 -12.93
C THR A 536 -2.09 -2.93 -12.33
N PHE A 537 -2.04 -1.78 -13.02
CA PHE A 537 -2.76 -0.54 -12.71
C PHE A 537 -3.90 -0.25 -13.71
N SER A 538 -4.10 -1.14 -14.70
CA SER A 538 -5.06 -1.06 -15.80
C SER A 538 -6.07 -2.20 -15.78
N LEU A 539 -6.07 -3.06 -14.75
CA LEU A 539 -7.02 -4.18 -14.62
C LEU A 539 -8.49 -3.71 -14.58
N GLY A 540 -8.70 -2.42 -14.41
CA GLY A 540 -9.68 -1.62 -15.15
C GLY A 540 -9.31 -0.17 -14.91
N ASP A 541 -9.43 0.72 -15.89
CA ASP A 541 -9.59 2.15 -15.56
C ASP A 541 -10.90 2.25 -14.77
N HIS A 542 -10.88 1.99 -13.47
CA HIS A 542 -12.09 1.93 -12.65
C HIS A 542 -12.86 3.24 -12.77
N LEU A 543 -12.18 4.38 -12.90
CA LEU A 543 -12.80 5.66 -13.23
C LEU A 543 -13.50 5.66 -14.60
N LYS A 544 -12.85 5.15 -15.66
CA LYS A 544 -13.49 5.01 -16.99
C LYS A 544 -14.70 4.09 -16.92
N LEU A 545 -14.58 2.97 -16.21
CA LEU A 545 -15.69 2.05 -15.98
C LEU A 545 -16.82 2.72 -15.20
N SER A 546 -16.53 3.47 -14.14
CA SER A 546 -17.53 4.24 -13.38
C SER A 546 -18.25 5.27 -14.24
N LEU A 547 -17.56 5.93 -15.18
CA LEU A 547 -18.18 6.81 -16.17
C LEU A 547 -19.06 6.06 -17.19
N LEU A 548 -18.62 4.88 -17.65
CA LEU A 548 -19.37 4.07 -18.60
C LEU A 548 -20.60 3.40 -17.96
N LEU A 549 -20.51 3.04 -16.68
CA LEU A 549 -21.56 2.40 -15.89
C LEU A 549 -22.60 3.39 -15.36
N SER A 550 -22.23 4.64 -15.14
CA SER A 550 -23.20 5.67 -14.75
C SER A 550 -24.18 6.02 -15.87
N GLU A 551 -23.84 5.69 -17.12
CA GLU A 551 -24.56 6.05 -18.34
C GLU A 551 -24.79 7.57 -18.52
N ALA A 552 -24.17 8.39 -17.67
CA ALA A 552 -24.34 9.84 -17.64
C ALA A 552 -23.59 10.54 -18.79
N ILE A 553 -22.59 9.87 -19.38
CA ILE A 553 -21.88 10.36 -20.58
C ILE A 553 -21.98 9.28 -21.65
N PRO A 554 -22.32 9.62 -22.91
CA PRO A 554 -22.39 8.63 -23.99
C PRO A 554 -21.08 7.85 -24.14
N ARG A 555 -21.19 6.54 -24.34
CA ARG A 555 -20.02 5.64 -24.46
C ARG A 555 -19.07 6.06 -25.58
N SER A 556 -19.59 6.62 -26.67
CA SER A 556 -18.78 7.17 -27.77
C SER A 556 -17.88 8.30 -27.27
N VAL A 557 -18.45 9.28 -26.57
CA VAL A 557 -17.69 10.42 -26.02
C VAL A 557 -16.58 9.93 -25.09
N VAL A 558 -16.86 8.99 -24.20
CA VAL A 558 -15.84 8.43 -23.29
C VAL A 558 -14.76 7.69 -24.07
N ASN A 559 -15.12 6.79 -24.99
CA ASN A 559 -14.13 5.97 -25.70
C ASN A 559 -13.28 6.78 -26.68
N ASP A 560 -13.88 7.72 -27.40
CA ASP A 560 -13.19 8.52 -28.41
C ASP A 560 -12.26 9.58 -27.80
N ASN A 561 -12.51 9.97 -26.54
CA ASN A 561 -11.76 11.02 -25.84
C ASN A 561 -10.99 10.54 -24.62
N TRP A 562 -10.92 9.23 -24.39
CA TRP A 562 -10.05 8.61 -23.41
C TRP A 562 -8.83 8.03 -24.13
N PRO A 563 -7.83 8.87 -24.46
CA PRO A 563 -6.69 8.47 -25.29
C PRO A 563 -6.00 7.24 -24.72
N ASP A 564 -5.44 6.45 -25.65
CA ASP A 564 -4.60 5.30 -25.34
C ASP A 564 -3.53 5.67 -24.33
N TYR A 565 -3.13 4.67 -23.56
CA TYR A 565 -1.96 4.74 -22.70
C TYR A 565 -0.73 5.18 -23.49
N ASP A 566 0.07 6.07 -22.92
CA ASP A 566 1.39 6.38 -23.45
C ASP A 566 2.39 5.25 -23.14
N ASP A 567 3.63 5.36 -23.62
CA ASP A 567 4.65 4.32 -23.42
C ASP A 567 4.98 4.03 -21.94
N PHE A 568 4.68 4.96 -21.04
CA PHE A 568 4.86 4.75 -19.60
C PHE A 568 3.65 4.01 -18.99
N GLU A 569 2.46 4.33 -19.48
CA GLU A 569 1.23 3.69 -19.04
C GLU A 569 0.91 2.38 -19.78
N ARG A 570 1.74 1.94 -20.74
CA ARG A 570 1.71 0.63 -21.45
C ARG A 570 2.75 -0.32 -20.86
#